data_AF-A0A5C7PJU9-F1
#
_entry.id   AF-A0A5C7PJU9-F1
#
_cell.length_a   1.000
_cell.length_b   1.000
_cell.length_c   1.000
_cell.angle_alpha   90.00
_cell.angle_beta   90.00
_cell.angle_gamma   90.00
#
_symmetry.space_group_name_H-M   'P 1'
#
loop_
_entity.id
_entity.type
_entity.pdbx_description
1 polymer ?
#
loop_
_entity_poly.entity_id
_entity_poly.type
_entity_poly.pdbx_seq_one_letter_code
_entity_poly.pdbx_strand_id
1 'polypeptide(L)'
;MILPSPSLVDTAAGVIAWGRRLVASISTAWNVEHRETGRHRFPWNTLGYSGFTFTGASAMTWTVEQADQKLYEYRLIDDTLEIRWRISGSDVGGTVSNELRISFPAGYLAAADSVNPHWYSDAGTEGVGFAGTLAGDTFIRLYKLGSGNWTLTTSDNTSTAGYLAIRVQ
;
A
#
# COMPACT_ATOMS: atom_id res chain seq x y z
N MET A 1 18.04 -14.88 -7.31
CA MET A 1 19.08 -13.96 -7.79
C MET A 1 19.97 -14.72 -8.77
N ILE A 2 20.09 -14.27 -10.02
CA ILE A 2 21.00 -14.86 -11.01
C ILE A 2 22.23 -13.95 -11.10
N LEU A 3 23.38 -14.44 -10.66
CA LEU A 3 24.62 -13.68 -10.72
C LEU A 3 25.17 -13.67 -12.15
N PRO A 4 25.70 -12.54 -12.64
CA PRO A 4 26.31 -12.49 -13.96
C PRO A 4 27.59 -13.33 -14.00
N SER A 5 27.77 -14.09 -15.08
CA SER A 5 29.00 -14.85 -15.33
C SER A 5 30.23 -13.93 -15.26
N PRO A 6 31.33 -14.35 -14.60
CA PRO A 6 32.58 -13.60 -14.53
C PRO A 6 33.36 -13.63 -15.85
N SER A 7 32.87 -14.27 -16.91
CA SER A 7 33.54 -14.23 -18.22
C SER A 7 33.82 -12.78 -18.63
N LEU A 8 35.08 -12.47 -18.97
CA LEU A 8 35.66 -11.17 -19.34
C LEU A 8 36.28 -10.32 -18.21
N VAL A 9 36.48 -10.82 -16.97
CA VAL A 9 37.16 -10.04 -15.90
C VAL A 9 38.68 -9.87 -16.08
N ASP A 10 39.25 -10.33 -17.18
CA ASP A 10 40.70 -10.28 -17.45
C ASP A 10 41.20 -8.87 -17.85
N THR A 11 40.29 -7.90 -17.95
CA THR A 11 40.59 -6.49 -18.25
C THR A 11 39.88 -5.57 -17.27
N ALA A 12 40.43 -4.39 -17.02
CA ALA A 12 39.77 -3.37 -16.19
C ALA A 12 38.35 -3.03 -16.71
N ALA A 13 38.19 -2.91 -18.03
CA ALA A 13 36.89 -2.65 -18.66
C ALA A 13 35.89 -3.79 -18.40
N GLY A 14 36.37 -5.03 -18.42
CA GLY A 14 35.55 -6.20 -18.16
C GLY A 14 35.14 -6.36 -16.69
N VAL A 15 36.04 -6.03 -15.75
CA VAL A 15 35.70 -5.94 -14.31
C VAL A 15 34.63 -4.87 -14.08
N ILE A 16 34.77 -3.69 -14.68
CA ILE A 16 33.77 -2.61 -14.58
C ILE A 16 32.42 -3.07 -15.14
N ALA A 17 32.42 -3.72 -16.31
CA ALA A 17 31.19 -4.23 -16.94
C ALA A 17 30.51 -5.31 -16.08
N TRP A 18 31.29 -6.23 -15.51
CA TRP A 18 30.78 -7.24 -14.59
C TRP A 18 30.18 -6.62 -13.32
N GLY A 19 30.88 -5.65 -12.71
CA GLY A 19 30.39 -4.94 -11.53
C GLY A 19 29.06 -4.22 -11.78
N ARG A 20 28.88 -3.57 -12.94
CA ARG A 20 27.60 -2.95 -13.32
C ARG A 20 26.47 -3.97 -13.45
N ARG A 21 26.73 -5.13 -14.05
CA ARG A 21 25.75 -6.22 -14.15
C ARG A 21 25.40 -6.80 -12.77
N LEU A 22 26.39 -6.93 -11.89
CA LEU A 22 26.17 -7.41 -10.52
C LEU A 22 25.24 -6.46 -9.78
N VAL A 23 25.56 -5.16 -9.78
CA VAL A 23 24.71 -4.13 -9.15
C VAL A 23 23.29 -4.17 -9.72
N ALA A 24 23.12 -4.24 -11.04
CA ALA A 24 21.80 -4.37 -11.66
C ALA A 24 21.04 -5.63 -11.21
N SER A 25 21.72 -6.77 -11.12
CA SER A 25 21.11 -8.03 -10.65
C SER A 25 20.63 -7.96 -9.20
N ILE A 26 21.37 -7.24 -8.34
CA ILE A 26 21.01 -7.00 -6.94
C ILE A 26 19.83 -6.02 -6.87
N SER A 27 19.91 -4.90 -7.60
CA SER A 27 18.83 -3.91 -7.72
C SER A 27 17.49 -4.55 -8.09
N THR A 28 17.50 -5.42 -9.11
CA THR A 28 16.29 -6.15 -9.54
C THR A 28 15.83 -7.15 -8.49
N ALA A 29 16.75 -7.91 -7.88
CA ALA A 29 16.39 -8.92 -6.89
C ALA A 29 15.76 -8.30 -5.63
N TRP A 30 16.18 -7.10 -5.24
CA TRP A 30 15.75 -6.44 -4.01
C TRP A 30 14.80 -5.28 -4.24
N ASN A 31 14.44 -5.00 -5.49
CA ASN A 31 13.64 -3.84 -5.88
C ASN A 31 14.21 -2.50 -5.34
N VAL A 32 15.54 -2.35 -5.42
CA VAL A 32 16.27 -1.17 -4.93
C VAL A 32 16.93 -0.47 -6.11
N GLU A 33 16.72 0.82 -6.26
CA GLU A 33 17.48 1.66 -7.19
C GLU A 33 18.78 2.13 -6.52
N HIS A 34 19.93 1.75 -7.07
CA HIS A 34 21.25 2.23 -6.63
C HIS A 34 21.68 3.41 -7.49
N ARG A 35 21.90 4.59 -6.88
CA ARG A 35 22.44 5.75 -7.59
C ARG A 35 23.96 5.79 -7.48
N GLU A 36 24.61 6.40 -8.47
CA GLU A 36 26.07 6.64 -8.49
C GLU A 36 26.56 7.43 -7.27
N THR A 37 25.67 8.17 -6.61
CA THR A 37 25.94 8.92 -5.37
C THR A 37 25.97 8.05 -4.11
N GLY A 38 25.78 6.73 -4.23
CA GLY A 38 25.70 5.81 -3.08
C GLY A 38 24.36 5.82 -2.35
N ARG A 39 23.35 6.55 -2.85
CA ARG A 39 22.00 6.54 -2.27
C ARG A 39 21.17 5.39 -2.83
N HIS A 40 20.45 4.71 -1.95
CA HIS A 40 19.45 3.70 -2.30
C HIS A 40 18.05 4.32 -2.31
N ARG A 41 17.23 3.92 -3.28
CA ARG A 41 15.81 4.32 -3.35
C ARG A 41 14.93 3.10 -3.53
N PHE A 42 13.85 3.07 -2.76
CA PHE A 42 12.78 2.08 -2.88
C PHE A 42 11.63 2.73 -3.65
N PRO A 43 11.38 2.32 -4.90
CA PRO A 43 10.37 2.96 -5.74
C PRO A 43 8.96 2.67 -5.23
N TRP A 44 8.09 3.66 -5.35
CA TRP A 44 6.65 3.48 -5.14
C TRP A 44 6.05 2.81 -6.37
N ASN A 45 5.23 1.80 -6.13
CA ASN A 45 4.47 1.08 -7.14
C ASN A 45 3.01 1.53 -7.05
N THR A 46 2.50 2.11 -8.13
CA THR A 46 1.10 2.54 -8.21
C THR A 46 0.21 1.34 -8.54
N LEU A 47 -0.85 1.18 -7.75
CA LEU A 47 -1.85 0.14 -7.96
C LEU A 47 -3.00 0.70 -8.81
N GLY A 48 -3.28 0.02 -9.92
CA GLY A 48 -4.45 0.32 -10.74
C GLY A 48 -5.75 0.12 -9.96
N TYR A 49 -6.80 0.84 -10.35
CA TYR A 49 -8.12 0.68 -9.76
C TYR A 49 -8.67 -0.74 -9.99
N SER A 50 -9.25 -1.30 -8.93
CA SER A 50 -10.06 -2.52 -8.95
C SER A 50 -11.15 -2.37 -7.90
N GLY A 51 -12.41 -2.57 -8.28
CA GLY A 51 -13.55 -2.48 -7.34
C GLY A 51 -13.46 -3.50 -6.20
N PHE A 52 -12.75 -4.61 -6.39
CA PHE A 52 -12.54 -5.62 -5.35
C PHE A 52 -11.54 -5.20 -4.26
N THR A 53 -10.81 -4.10 -4.46
CA THR A 53 -9.86 -3.58 -3.49
C THR A 53 -10.56 -3.00 -2.26
N PHE A 54 -11.75 -2.42 -2.44
CA PHE A 54 -12.45 -1.64 -1.43
C PHE A 54 -13.70 -2.39 -0.96
N THR A 55 -13.79 -2.67 0.35
CA THR A 55 -14.92 -3.42 0.91
C THR A 55 -15.36 -2.85 2.25
N GLY A 56 -16.62 -3.08 2.62
CA GLY A 56 -17.11 -2.89 3.98
C GLY A 56 -17.10 -4.21 4.75
N ALA A 57 -17.02 -4.14 6.08
CA ALA A 57 -17.19 -5.32 6.91
C ALA A 57 -18.66 -5.77 7.02
N SER A 58 -18.86 -7.06 7.30
CA SER A 58 -20.20 -7.67 7.47
C SER A 58 -21.06 -7.51 6.21
N ALA A 59 -22.26 -6.92 6.33
CA ALA A 59 -23.17 -6.63 5.20
C ALA A 59 -23.08 -5.15 4.74
N MET A 60 -22.04 -4.43 5.15
CA MET A 60 -21.77 -3.08 4.66
C MET A 60 -21.10 -3.16 3.29
N THR A 61 -21.50 -2.27 2.38
CA THR A 61 -20.82 -2.10 1.09
C THR A 61 -20.03 -0.81 1.09
N TRP A 62 -18.88 -0.80 0.42
CA TRP A 62 -18.13 0.41 0.13
C TRP A 62 -17.93 0.50 -1.37
N THR A 63 -18.60 1.45 -1.98
CA THR A 63 -18.52 1.71 -3.41
C THR A 63 -17.49 2.81 -3.64
N VAL A 64 -16.38 2.44 -4.28
CA VAL A 64 -15.34 3.35 -4.71
C VAL A 64 -15.25 3.22 -6.21
N GLU A 65 -15.38 4.32 -6.95
CA GLU A 65 -15.24 4.34 -8.39
C GLU A 65 -13.79 4.61 -8.81
N GLN A 66 -13.48 4.37 -10.08
CA GLN A 66 -12.13 4.63 -10.62
C GLN A 66 -11.70 6.08 -10.40
N ALA A 67 -12.64 7.02 -10.50
CA ALA A 67 -12.37 8.43 -10.31
C ALA A 67 -12.03 8.76 -8.84
N ASP A 68 -12.52 7.99 -7.87
CA ASP A 68 -12.37 8.28 -6.45
C ASP A 68 -11.00 7.90 -5.90
N GLN A 69 -10.36 6.89 -6.53
CA GLN A 69 -9.00 6.47 -6.19
C GLN A 69 -7.97 7.50 -6.71
N LYS A 70 -7.72 8.55 -5.93
CA LYS A 70 -6.74 9.59 -6.26
C LYS A 70 -5.30 9.11 -6.09
N LEU A 71 -5.08 8.21 -5.13
CA LEU A 71 -3.77 7.62 -4.84
C LEU A 71 -3.96 6.23 -4.25
N TYR A 72 -3.25 5.24 -4.78
CA TYR A 72 -3.04 4.00 -4.06
C TYR A 72 -1.71 3.38 -4.48
N GLU A 73 -0.73 3.42 -3.58
CA GLU A 73 0.64 3.02 -3.89
C GLU A 73 1.30 2.32 -2.72
N TYR A 74 2.27 1.47 -3.04
CA TYR A 74 3.05 0.76 -2.04
C TYR A 74 4.54 0.72 -2.39
N ARG A 75 5.37 0.49 -1.39
CA ARG A 75 6.76 0.08 -1.59
C ARG A 75 7.16 -0.93 -0.52
N LEU A 76 8.05 -1.83 -0.90
CA LEU A 76 8.63 -2.81 0.00
C LEU A 76 10.04 -2.35 0.38
N ILE A 77 10.32 -2.33 1.68
CA ILE A 77 11.64 -2.07 2.25
C ILE A 77 11.95 -3.23 3.19
N ASP A 78 12.75 -4.18 2.71
CA ASP A 78 13.00 -5.45 3.41
C ASP A 78 11.67 -6.20 3.72
N ASP A 79 11.34 -6.42 4.99
CA ASP A 79 10.07 -7.02 5.43
C ASP A 79 8.99 -5.98 5.78
N THR A 80 9.22 -4.71 5.46
CA THR A 80 8.27 -3.62 5.73
C THR A 80 7.58 -3.18 4.45
N LEU A 81 6.27 -3.40 4.39
CA LEU A 81 5.39 -2.86 3.35
C LEU A 81 4.86 -1.50 3.79
N GLU A 82 5.23 -0.46 3.06
CA GLU A 82 4.62 0.86 3.22
C GLU A 82 3.53 1.06 2.19
N ILE A 83 2.37 1.53 2.64
CA ILE A 83 1.20 1.78 1.81
C ILE A 83 0.71 3.20 2.06
N ARG A 84 0.38 3.92 0.99
CA ARG A 84 -0.29 5.22 1.06
C ARG A 84 -1.52 5.23 0.16
N TRP A 85 -2.57 5.87 0.63
CA TRP A 85 -3.83 5.94 -0.11
C TRP A 85 -4.49 7.32 0.02
N ARG A 86 -5.32 7.62 -0.97
CA ARG A 86 -6.28 8.72 -0.94
C ARG A 86 -7.48 8.33 -1.79
N ILE A 87 -8.60 8.11 -1.12
CA ILE A 87 -9.92 7.87 -1.70
C ILE A 87 -10.75 9.11 -1.41
N SER A 88 -11.36 9.68 -2.46
CA SER A 88 -12.10 10.93 -2.36
C SER A 88 -13.36 10.85 -3.18
N GLY A 89 -14.51 10.91 -2.52
CA GLY A 89 -15.81 10.90 -3.19
C GLY A 89 -16.45 9.52 -3.31
N SER A 90 -16.21 8.62 -2.36
CA SER A 90 -16.82 7.28 -2.34
C SER A 90 -18.15 7.25 -1.57
N ASP A 91 -18.86 6.11 -1.64
CA ASP A 91 -20.11 5.89 -0.93
C ASP A 91 -20.15 4.62 -0.07
N VAL A 92 -20.78 4.72 1.11
CA VAL A 92 -21.03 3.59 2.01
C VAL A 92 -22.51 3.20 1.94
N GLY A 93 -22.78 1.90 1.75
CA GLY A 93 -24.11 1.35 1.56
C GLY A 93 -24.39 0.10 2.41
N GLY A 94 -25.57 -0.50 2.21
CA GLY A 94 -25.96 -1.75 2.86
C GLY A 94 -26.28 -1.57 4.35
N THR A 95 -25.81 -2.49 5.19
CA THR A 95 -25.97 -2.41 6.65
C THR A 95 -24.79 -1.69 7.27
N VAL A 96 -25.04 -0.64 8.05
CA VAL A 96 -23.98 0.12 8.72
C VAL A 96 -23.08 -0.77 9.59
N SER A 97 -21.78 -0.51 9.53
CA SER A 97 -20.74 -1.18 10.32
C SER A 97 -19.62 -0.17 10.60
N ASN A 98 -18.65 -0.53 11.43
CA ASN A 98 -17.59 0.38 11.87
C ASN A 98 -16.25 0.24 11.10
N GLU A 99 -16.15 -0.72 10.18
CA GLU A 99 -14.89 -1.04 9.49
C GLU A 99 -15.04 -1.00 7.97
N LEU A 100 -14.25 -0.12 7.33
CA LEU A 100 -13.94 -0.19 5.91
C LEU A 100 -12.60 -0.91 5.71
N ARG A 101 -12.41 -1.52 4.54
CA ARG A 101 -11.21 -2.32 4.25
C ARG A 101 -10.61 -1.95 2.90
N ILE A 102 -9.29 -1.84 2.85
CA ILE A 102 -8.49 -1.71 1.63
C ILE A 102 -7.58 -2.94 1.52
N SER A 103 -7.81 -3.80 0.53
CA SER A 103 -7.00 -5.00 0.29
C SER A 103 -5.55 -4.63 -0.01
N PHE A 104 -4.58 -5.39 0.51
CA PHE A 104 -3.16 -5.22 0.15
C PHE A 104 -2.90 -5.49 -1.34
N PRO A 105 -1.75 -5.03 -1.86
CA PRO A 105 -1.18 -5.63 -3.07
C PRO A 105 -1.10 -7.16 -2.91
N ALA A 106 -1.38 -7.89 -3.99
CA ALA A 106 -1.41 -9.36 -3.96
C ALA A 106 -0.08 -9.95 -3.47
N GLY A 107 -0.16 -10.99 -2.64
CA GLY A 107 0.99 -11.76 -2.18
C GLY A 107 1.56 -11.37 -0.81
N TYR A 108 1.00 -10.37 -0.13
CA TYR A 108 1.43 -9.98 1.22
C TYR A 108 0.40 -10.35 2.30
N LEU A 109 0.90 -10.82 3.44
CA LEU A 109 0.14 -10.97 4.70
C LEU A 109 0.81 -10.12 5.79
N ALA A 110 0.02 -9.50 6.66
CA ALA A 110 0.54 -8.79 7.82
C ALA A 110 1.19 -9.79 8.80
N ALA A 111 2.44 -9.56 9.17
CA ALA A 111 3.17 -10.40 10.12
C ALA A 111 2.89 -10.04 11.59
N ALA A 112 2.39 -8.84 11.84
CA ALA A 112 2.14 -8.30 13.17
C ALA A 112 1.05 -7.23 13.12
N ASP A 113 0.55 -6.88 14.31
CA ASP A 113 -0.41 -5.80 14.47
C ASP A 113 0.27 -4.45 14.18
N SER A 114 -0.44 -3.56 13.49
CA SER A 114 0.01 -2.19 13.21
C SER A 114 -1.17 -1.23 13.29
N VAL A 115 -0.94 -0.02 13.79
CA VAL A 115 -1.96 1.03 13.94
C VAL A 115 -1.34 2.40 13.68
N ASN A 116 -1.91 3.12 12.72
CA ASN A 116 -1.58 4.50 12.40
C ASN A 116 -2.85 5.35 12.34
N PRO A 117 -2.78 6.67 12.57
CA PRO A 117 -3.92 7.54 12.29
C PRO A 117 -4.19 7.64 10.78
N HIS A 118 -5.46 7.84 10.41
CA HIS A 118 -5.84 8.30 9.07
C HIS A 118 -6.82 9.46 9.16
N TRP A 119 -6.88 10.27 8.12
CA TRP A 119 -7.94 11.27 7.95
C TRP A 119 -9.14 10.62 7.26
N TYR A 120 -10.35 11.07 7.60
CA TYR A 120 -11.55 10.72 6.85
C TYR A 120 -12.53 11.89 6.75
N SER A 121 -13.44 11.76 5.79
CA SER A 121 -14.72 12.48 5.75
C SER A 121 -15.83 11.43 5.66
N ASP A 122 -16.86 11.56 6.49
CA ASP A 122 -18.00 10.64 6.53
C ASP A 122 -19.28 11.46 6.42
N ALA A 123 -20.04 11.26 5.34
CA ALA A 123 -21.18 12.10 4.99
C ALA A 123 -20.85 13.61 5.02
N GLY A 124 -19.64 13.98 4.57
CA GLY A 124 -19.14 15.36 4.58
C GLY A 124 -18.61 15.87 5.92
N THR A 125 -18.65 15.06 6.99
CA THR A 125 -18.07 15.42 8.29
C THR A 125 -16.65 14.90 8.41
N GLU A 126 -15.67 15.79 8.57
CA GLU A 126 -14.26 15.43 8.69
C GLU A 126 -13.91 14.90 10.09
N GLY A 127 -12.93 14.00 10.14
CA GLY A 127 -12.40 13.46 11.38
C GLY A 127 -11.05 12.74 11.21
N VAL A 128 -10.53 12.26 12.33
CA VAL A 128 -9.34 11.40 12.38
C VAL A 128 -9.77 10.04 12.91
N GLY A 129 -9.30 8.99 12.26
CA GLY A 129 -9.57 7.59 12.58
C GLY A 129 -8.29 6.81 12.81
N PHE A 130 -8.41 5.49 12.91
CA PHE A 130 -7.26 4.59 12.96
C PHE A 130 -7.30 3.60 11.79
N ALA A 131 -6.15 3.46 11.15
CA ALA A 131 -5.88 2.53 10.09
C ALA A 131 -4.93 1.48 10.64
N GLY A 132 -5.25 0.20 10.47
CA GLY A 132 -4.44 -0.84 11.07
C GLY A 132 -4.65 -2.22 10.48
N THR A 133 -3.84 -3.14 10.96
CA THR A 133 -3.81 -4.54 10.55
C THR A 133 -3.63 -5.40 11.79
N LEU A 134 -4.18 -6.60 11.77
CA LEU A 134 -3.87 -7.67 12.69
C LEU A 134 -2.95 -8.68 12.00
N ALA A 135 -2.18 -9.46 12.78
CA ALA A 135 -1.40 -10.56 12.22
C ALA A 135 -2.28 -11.52 11.39
N GLY A 136 -1.86 -11.79 10.15
CA GLY A 136 -2.57 -12.61 9.19
C GLY A 136 -3.54 -11.86 8.27
N ASP A 137 -3.81 -10.57 8.51
CA ASP A 137 -4.65 -9.77 7.61
C ASP A 137 -4.00 -9.61 6.23
N THR A 138 -4.85 -9.53 5.21
CA THR A 138 -4.49 -9.20 3.83
C THR A 138 -5.06 -7.85 3.40
N PHE A 139 -5.46 -7.01 4.36
CA PHE A 139 -6.13 -5.73 4.13
C PHE A 139 -5.86 -4.76 5.27
N ILE A 140 -5.94 -3.46 4.97
CA ILE A 140 -5.95 -2.37 5.94
C ILE A 140 -7.38 -2.21 6.44
N ARG A 141 -7.57 -2.19 7.75
CA ARG A 141 -8.82 -1.84 8.42
C ARG A 141 -8.86 -0.35 8.66
N LEU A 142 -9.99 0.30 8.38
CA LEU A 142 -10.20 1.72 8.58
C LEU A 142 -11.40 1.93 9.50
N TYR A 143 -11.17 2.67 10.57
CA TYR A 143 -12.15 2.93 11.62
C TYR A 143 -12.19 4.40 11.97
N LYS A 144 -13.37 4.88 12.36
CA LYS A 144 -13.51 6.17 13.04
C LYS A 144 -12.93 6.10 14.45
N LEU A 145 -12.43 7.22 14.96
CA LEU A 145 -12.06 7.30 16.38
C LEU A 145 -13.30 7.06 17.25
N GLY A 146 -13.18 6.17 18.25
CA GLY A 146 -14.30 5.74 19.09
C GLY A 146 -15.17 4.62 18.49
N SER A 147 -14.78 4.07 17.34
CA SER A 147 -15.39 2.86 16.73
C SER A 147 -16.87 2.97 16.37
N GLY A 148 -17.36 4.19 16.11
CA GLY A 148 -18.70 4.42 15.59
C GLY A 148 -18.89 3.89 14.16
N ASN A 149 -20.13 3.60 13.79
CA ASN A 149 -20.46 3.11 12.45
C ASN A 149 -20.21 4.17 11.37
N TRP A 150 -19.84 3.74 10.17
CA TRP A 150 -19.85 4.55 8.95
C TRP A 150 -21.29 4.91 8.56
N THR A 151 -21.49 6.15 8.12
CA THR A 151 -22.80 6.66 7.74
C THR A 151 -23.13 6.18 6.34
N LEU A 152 -24.38 5.83 6.05
CA LEU A 152 -24.80 5.51 4.68
C LEU A 152 -24.81 6.77 3.82
N THR A 153 -24.31 6.68 2.60
CA THR A 153 -24.16 7.81 1.69
C THR A 153 -24.54 7.45 0.26
N THR A 154 -24.92 8.45 -0.54
CA THR A 154 -25.35 8.31 -1.95
C THR A 154 -24.92 9.51 -2.81
N SER A 155 -23.87 10.23 -2.40
CA SER A 155 -23.51 11.54 -2.99
C SER A 155 -22.01 11.81 -2.87
N ASP A 156 -21.20 10.76 -3.01
CA ASP A 156 -19.74 10.87 -3.09
C ASP A 156 -19.15 11.68 -1.94
N ASN A 157 -19.57 11.39 -0.70
CA ASN A 157 -19.23 12.20 0.47
C ASN A 157 -18.57 11.38 1.59
N THR A 158 -18.09 10.18 1.26
CA THR A 158 -17.15 9.41 2.09
C THR A 158 -15.74 9.49 1.49
N SER A 159 -14.74 9.85 2.29
CA SER A 159 -13.34 9.96 1.87
C SER A 159 -12.39 9.47 2.95
N THR A 160 -11.22 8.98 2.55
CA THR A 160 -10.16 8.55 3.48
C THR A 160 -8.79 8.74 2.87
N ALA A 161 -7.82 9.16 3.69
CA ALA A 161 -6.43 9.29 3.27
C ALA A 161 -5.51 8.95 4.43
N GLY A 162 -4.40 8.29 4.11
CA GLY A 162 -3.45 7.88 5.14
C GLY A 162 -2.21 7.19 4.61
N TYR A 163 -1.43 6.74 5.58
CA TYR A 163 -0.18 6.01 5.38
C TYR A 163 -0.07 4.94 6.47
N LEU A 164 0.34 3.74 6.07
CA LEU A 164 0.57 2.64 6.97
C LEU A 164 1.89 1.95 6.62
N ALA A 165 2.72 1.70 7.63
CA ALA A 165 3.87 0.82 7.54
C ALA A 165 3.54 -0.45 8.31
N ILE A 166 3.66 -1.59 7.64
CA ILE A 166 3.39 -2.90 8.24
C ILE A 166 4.53 -3.84 7.97
N ARG A 167 4.77 -4.73 8.93
CA ARG A 167 5.64 -5.89 8.71
C ARG A 167 4.87 -6.94 7.93
N VAL A 168 5.46 -7.55 6.91
CA VAL A 168 4.84 -8.60 6.07
C VAL A 168 5.59 -9.92 6.10
N GLN A 169 4.90 -11.01 5.77
CA GLN A 169 5.44 -12.37 5.60
C GLN A 169 5.70 -12.70 4.13
#